data_AF-H3R875-F1
#
_entry.id   AF-H3R875-F1
#
_cell.length_a   1.000
_cell.length_b   1.000
_cell.length_c   1.000
_cell.angle_alpha   90.00
_cell.angle_beta   90.00
_cell.angle_gamma   90.00
#
_symmetry.space_group_name_H-M   'P 1'
#
loop_
_entity.id
_entity.type
_entity.pdbx_description
1 polymer ?
#
loop_
_entity_poly.entity_id
_entity_poly.type
_entity_poly.pdbx_seq_one_letter_code
_entity_poly.pdbx_strand_id
1 'polypeptide(L)'
;MSKNLFVTMPDNSVWAVPVAIIAHSRASHYAHEYGGDVTKSLLEDTLPLFDADSYEIEDWAANNMNWSDVVEHARMIKDGETDYDEGWSNGHKEVK
;
A
#
# COMPACT_ATOMS: atom_id res chain seq x y z
N MET A 1 -8.52 8.35 13.27
CA MET A 1 -7.22 8.74 12.71
C MET A 1 -7.10 8.12 11.32
N SER A 2 -6.88 8.89 10.26
CA SER A 2 -6.59 8.34 8.93
C SER A 2 -5.10 7.98 8.84
N LYS A 3 -4.74 6.74 9.15
CA LYS A 3 -3.37 6.21 9.00
C LYS A 3 -3.12 5.80 7.53
N ASN A 4 -1.90 5.99 7.04
CA ASN A 4 -1.45 5.52 5.72
C ASN A 4 -0.16 4.70 5.86
N LEU A 5 -0.01 3.67 5.05
CA LEU A 5 1.26 3.01 4.76
C LEU A 5 1.97 3.80 3.66
N PHE A 6 3.23 4.18 3.88
CA PHE A 6 4.04 4.87 2.88
C PHE A 6 5.01 3.90 2.24
N VAL A 7 4.94 3.76 0.92
CA VAL A 7 5.83 2.88 0.15
C VAL A 7 6.69 3.73 -0.78
N THR A 8 8.01 3.52 -0.71
CA THR A 8 8.96 4.05 -1.69
C THR A 8 9.09 3.04 -2.82
N MET A 9 8.74 3.46 -4.03
CA MET A 9 8.82 2.65 -5.24
C MET A 9 10.26 2.62 -5.80
N PRO A 10 10.58 1.69 -6.73
CA PRO A 10 11.91 1.61 -7.32
C PRO A 10 12.39 2.87 -8.06
N ASP A 11 11.47 3.72 -8.53
CA ASP A 11 11.76 5.02 -9.15
C ASP A 11 11.92 6.15 -8.13
N ASN A 12 12.03 5.84 -6.83
CA ASN A 12 12.05 6.76 -5.69
C ASN A 12 10.77 7.60 -5.49
N SER A 13 9.69 7.33 -6.24
CA SER A 13 8.39 7.91 -5.93
C SER A 13 7.89 7.36 -4.59
N VAL A 14 7.14 8.17 -3.85
CA VAL A 14 6.56 7.76 -2.55
C VAL A 14 5.05 7.83 -2.63
N TRP A 15 4.38 6.73 -2.30
CA TRP A 15 2.93 6.60 -2.33
C TRP A 15 2.38 6.34 -0.94
N ALA A 16 1.30 7.04 -0.59
CA ALA A 16 0.53 6.81 0.62
C ALA A 16 -0.69 5.94 0.29
N VAL A 17 -0.78 4.77 0.92
CA VAL A 17 -1.90 3.83 0.82
C VAL A 17 -2.70 3.89 2.12
N PRO A 18 -4.03 4.13 2.09
CA PRO A 18 -4.82 4.17 3.32
C PRO A 18 -4.84 2.81 4.04
N VAL A 19 -4.47 2.81 5.33
CA VAL A 19 -4.47 1.58 6.16
C VAL A 19 -5.87 0.97 6.25
N ALA A 20 -6.93 1.78 6.11
CA ALA A 20 -8.29 1.29 6.08
C ALA A 20 -8.56 0.28 4.93
N ILE A 21 -7.92 0.45 3.78
CA ILE A 21 -8.05 -0.49 2.64
C ILE A 21 -7.35 -1.81 2.96
N ILE A 22 -6.15 -1.74 3.55
CA ILE A 22 -5.38 -2.91 3.99
C ILE A 22 -6.13 -3.67 5.08
N ALA A 23 -6.68 -2.95 6.07
CA ALA A 23 -7.45 -3.52 7.16
C ALA A 23 -8.74 -4.18 6.67
N HIS A 24 -9.42 -3.58 5.70
CA HIS A 24 -10.61 -4.19 5.11
C HIS A 24 -10.30 -5.48 4.33
N SER A 25 -9.17 -5.51 3.62
CA SER A 25 -8.68 -6.74 2.95
C SER A 25 -8.46 -7.87 3.97
N ARG A 26 -7.71 -7.59 5.05
CA ARG A 26 -7.44 -8.57 6.11
C ARG A 26 -8.71 -9.04 6.82
N ALA A 27 -9.57 -8.10 7.21
CA ALA A 27 -10.85 -8.44 7.85
C ALA A 27 -11.78 -9.25 6.94
N SER A 28 -11.77 -8.99 5.63
CA SER A 28 -12.54 -9.77 4.66
C SER A 28 -12.03 -11.20 4.55
N HIS A 29 -10.71 -11.39 4.59
CA HIS A 29 -10.09 -12.71 4.60
C HIS A 29 -10.50 -13.53 5.83
N TYR A 30 -10.42 -12.93 7.03
CA TYR A 30 -10.71 -13.62 8.29
C TYR A 30 -12.18 -13.57 8.72
N ALA A 31 -13.07 -12.94 7.96
CA ALA A 31 -14.50 -12.83 8.30
C ALA A 31 -15.16 -14.19 8.61
N HIS A 32 -14.69 -15.27 7.97
CA HIS A 32 -15.20 -16.63 8.20
C HIS A 32 -15.00 -17.13 9.65
N GLU A 33 -13.95 -16.69 10.35
CA GLU A 33 -13.74 -16.98 11.78
C GLU A 33 -14.74 -16.25 12.69
N TYR A 34 -15.38 -15.21 12.14
CA TYR A 34 -16.38 -14.37 12.81
C TYR A 34 -17.80 -14.60 12.26
N GLY A 35 -18.06 -15.79 11.69
CA GLY A 35 -19.38 -16.15 11.14
C GLY A 35 -19.72 -15.44 9.83
N GLY A 36 -18.71 -14.98 9.09
CA GLY A 36 -18.85 -14.23 7.85
C GLY A 36 -19.01 -12.72 8.04
N ASP A 37 -18.93 -12.20 9.27
CA ASP A 37 -19.06 -10.78 9.55
C ASP A 37 -17.72 -10.04 9.44
N VAL A 38 -17.53 -9.34 8.32
CA VAL A 38 -16.34 -8.52 8.05
C VAL A 38 -16.20 -7.38 9.08
N THR A 39 -17.31 -6.79 9.52
CA THR A 39 -17.25 -5.68 10.50
C THR A 39 -16.76 -6.19 11.84
N LYS A 40 -17.22 -7.38 12.24
CA LYS A 40 -16.76 -8.03 13.47
C LYS A 40 -15.28 -8.41 13.40
N SER A 41 -14.84 -9.05 12.32
CA SER A 41 -13.40 -9.36 12.09
C SER A 41 -12.52 -8.10 12.08
N LEU A 42 -13.03 -7.00 11.53
CA LEU A 42 -12.32 -5.72 11.52
C LEU A 42 -12.17 -5.14 12.93
N LEU A 43 -13.25 -5.06 13.70
CA LEU A 43 -13.28 -4.40 15.01
C LEU A 43 -12.65 -5.23 16.12
N GLU A 44 -12.82 -6.55 16.11
CA GLU A 44 -12.40 -7.43 17.20
C GLU A 44 -10.97 -7.96 17.03
N ASP A 45 -10.42 -7.97 15.81
CA ASP A 45 -9.12 -8.56 15.51
C ASP A 45 -8.21 -7.64 14.69
N THR A 46 -8.61 -7.24 13.48
CA THR A 46 -7.69 -6.54 12.57
C THR A 46 -7.28 -5.15 13.09
N LEU A 47 -8.23 -4.32 13.57
CA LEU A 47 -7.88 -3.00 14.11
C LEU A 47 -7.06 -3.08 15.41
N PRO A 48 -7.43 -3.92 16.42
CA PRO A 48 -6.57 -4.12 17.59
C PRO A 48 -5.15 -4.57 17.24
N LEU A 49 -5.00 -5.50 16.29
CA LEU A 49 -3.70 -5.97 15.83
C LEU A 49 -2.88 -4.83 15.19
N PHE A 50 -3.48 -4.10 14.24
CA PHE A 50 -2.82 -2.99 13.54
C PHE A 50 -2.51 -1.79 14.45
N ASP A 51 -3.28 -1.60 15.53
CA ASP A 51 -2.98 -0.58 16.54
C ASP A 51 -1.88 -1.02 17.52
N ALA A 52 -1.75 -2.32 17.77
CA ALA A 52 -0.70 -2.89 18.62
C ALA A 52 0.65 -3.00 17.90
N ASP A 53 0.64 -3.36 16.62
CA ASP A 53 1.84 -3.56 15.82
C ASP A 53 1.66 -3.07 14.37
N SER A 54 2.42 -2.05 13.98
CA SER A 54 2.41 -1.54 12.61
C SER A 54 3.07 -2.48 11.61
N TYR A 55 3.95 -3.39 12.06
CA TYR A 55 4.57 -4.39 11.20
C TYR A 55 3.52 -5.29 10.53
N GLU A 56 2.42 -5.61 11.23
CA GLU A 56 1.32 -6.42 10.70
C GLU A 56 0.60 -5.76 9.52
N ILE A 57 0.63 -4.42 9.42
CA ILE A 57 0.11 -3.69 8.26
C ILE A 57 1.00 -3.92 7.04
N GLU A 58 2.32 -3.82 7.24
CA GLU A 58 3.33 -4.01 6.18
C GLU A 58 3.34 -5.47 5.69
N ASP A 59 3.36 -6.42 6.63
CA ASP A 59 3.37 -7.86 6.33
C ASP A 59 2.13 -8.28 5.55
N TRP A 60 0.94 -7.86 6.00
CA TRP A 60 -0.30 -8.16 5.28
C TRP A 60 -0.30 -7.58 3.87
N ALA A 61 0.08 -6.31 3.73
CA ALA A 61 0.12 -5.64 2.44
C ALA A 61 1.13 -6.30 1.47
N ALA A 62 2.30 -6.72 1.95
CA ALA A 62 3.34 -7.32 1.11
C ALA A 62 3.05 -8.78 0.72
N ASN A 63 2.45 -9.56 1.62
CA ASN A 63 2.27 -11.00 1.43
C ASN A 63 0.89 -11.38 0.88
N ASN A 64 -0.14 -10.54 1.05
CA ASN A 64 -1.53 -10.89 0.73
C ASN A 64 -2.23 -9.90 -0.21
N MET A 65 -1.55 -8.84 -0.64
CA MET A 65 -2.11 -7.85 -1.56
C MET A 65 -1.13 -7.54 -2.69
N ASN A 66 -1.66 -7.06 -3.80
CA ASN A 66 -0.91 -6.56 -4.95
C ASN A 66 -1.11 -5.04 -5.07
N TRP A 67 -0.24 -4.40 -5.86
CA TRP A 67 -0.41 -2.97 -6.17
C TRP A 67 -1.78 -2.66 -6.79
N SER A 68 -2.30 -3.56 -7.64
CA SER A 68 -3.63 -3.42 -8.24
C SER A 68 -4.77 -3.32 -7.22
N ASP A 69 -4.59 -3.87 -6.02
CA ASP A 69 -5.62 -3.90 -4.99
C ASP A 69 -5.72 -2.56 -4.24
N VAL A 70 -4.70 -1.70 -4.38
CA VAL A 70 -4.58 -0.44 -3.61
C VAL A 70 -4.43 0.79 -4.49
N VAL A 71 -4.03 0.65 -5.76
CA VAL A 71 -3.67 1.77 -6.65
C VAL A 71 -4.77 2.81 -6.79
N GLU A 72 -6.04 2.40 -6.85
CA GLU A 72 -7.19 3.32 -6.99
C GLU A 72 -7.40 4.20 -5.74
N HIS A 73 -6.86 3.78 -4.60
CA HIS A 73 -6.93 4.49 -3.32
C HIS A 73 -5.61 5.14 -2.92
N ALA A 74 -4.52 4.81 -3.61
CA ALA A 74 -3.19 5.31 -3.32
C ALA A 74 -3.04 6.75 -3.80
N ARG A 75 -2.30 7.55 -3.03
CA ARG A 75 -1.95 8.92 -3.41
C ARG A 75 -0.45 9.08 -3.47
N MET A 76 0.07 9.51 -4.61
CA MET A 76 1.47 9.90 -4.74
C MET A 76 1.75 11.14 -3.87
N ILE A 77 2.79 11.08 -3.05
CA ILE A 77 3.23 12.13 -2.13
C ILE A 77 4.56 12.74 -2.57
N LYS A 78 5.37 11.96 -3.29
CA LYS A 78 6.62 12.40 -3.90
C LYS A 78 6.71 11.79 -5.29
N ASP A 79 6.99 12.63 -6.28
CA ASP A 79 7.27 12.19 -7.66
C ASP A 79 8.52 11.30 -7.71
N GLY A 80 8.60 10.47 -8.74
CA GLY A 80 9.79 9.70 -9.03
C GLY A 80 10.99 10.61 -9.32
N GLU A 81 12.18 10.11 -9.02
CA GLU A 81 13.42 10.80 -9.34
C GLU A 81 13.96 10.30 -10.66
N THR A 82 14.39 11.23 -11.52
CA THR A 82 15.08 10.91 -12.77
C THR A 82 16.09 12.01 -13.03
N ASP A 83 17.33 11.61 -13.34
CA ASP A 83 18.34 12.56 -13.80
C ASP A 83 18.09 12.87 -15.28
N TYR A 84 17.29 13.91 -15.50
CA TYR A 84 16.93 14.34 -16.84
C TYR A 84 18.11 14.88 -17.63
N ASP A 85 19.11 15.47 -16.96
CA ASP A 85 20.30 16.01 -17.63
C ASP A 85 21.23 14.89 -18.09
N GLU A 86 21.40 13.84 -17.28
CA GLU A 86 22.11 12.62 -17.66
C GLU A 86 21.38 11.87 -18.78
N GLY A 87 20.06 11.71 -18.66
CA GLY A 87 19.24 11.10 -19.70
C GLY A 87 19.29 11.86 -21.02
N TRP A 88 19.23 13.20 -20.97
CA TRP A 88 19.36 14.05 -22.14
C TRP A 88 20.75 13.96 -22.77
N SER A 89 21.82 13.98 -21.97
CA SER A 89 23.20 13.98 -22.46
C SER A 89 23.62 12.60 -23.00
N ASN A 90 23.37 11.55 -22.23
CA ASN A 90 23.97 10.22 -22.43
C ASN A 90 22.95 9.10 -22.76
N GLY A 91 21.64 9.37 -22.64
CA GLY A 91 20.60 8.41 -23.00
C GLY A 91 20.64 8.02 -24.49
N HIS A 92 20.12 6.83 -24.80
CA HIS A 92 19.97 6.35 -26.18
C HIS A 92 19.10 7.31 -27.01
N LYS A 93 19.59 7.68 -28.20
CA LYS A 93 18.92 8.61 -29.11
C LYS A 93 18.75 7.95 -30.47
N GLU A 94 17.55 8.07 -31.01
CA GLU A 94 17.22 7.64 -32.37
C GLU A 94 16.53 8.81 -33.08
N VAL A 95 16.96 9.15 -34.29
CA VAL A 95 16.27 10.10 -35.18
C VAL A 95 15.48 9.29 -36.20
N LYS A 96 14.18 9.53 -36.30
CA LYS A 96 13.26 8.87 -37.25
C LYS A 96 12.72 9.86 -38.27
#